data_AF-A0A8S1RSX2-F1
#
_entry.id   AF-A0A8S1RSX2-F1
#
_cell.length_a   1.000
_cell.length_b   1.000
_cell.length_c   1.000
_cell.angle_alpha   90.00
_cell.angle_beta   90.00
_cell.angle_gamma   90.00
#
_symmetry.space_group_name_H-M   'P 1'
#
loop_
_entity.id
_entity.type
_entity.pdbx_description
1 polymer ?
#
loop_
_entity_poly.entity_id
_entity_poly.type
_entity_poly.pdbx_seq_one_letter_code
_entity_poly.pdbx_strand_id
1 'polypeptide(L)'
;MQTCTVCYYGQCLKCNDGFTLEINICISICGDGLVNKQEEECDNPNEQGCDNCQIQKGYLCSGQKYSICKTCGMYCEDCQNINKFDLKCNDCMPGYYPVLDKCLRCENNCITCKDQSNLCTSCYRNDCELCESFPGYYTDFQNKVCITQFGDGIIVQEREIVTMEIKKMEMVVILNVEKRIVGFVIWNNPIHAIQKLHFLQNIYNKYMDINLFNCVFLIK
;
A
#
# COMPACT_ATOMS: atom_id res chain seq x y z
N MET A 1 44.08 -28.03 20.13
CA MET A 1 43.41 -28.46 21.39
C MET A 1 42.42 -27.39 21.89
N GLN A 2 41.73 -26.65 21.01
CA GLN A 2 40.88 -25.53 21.44
C GLN A 2 39.41 -25.92 21.72
N THR A 3 39.05 -27.18 21.51
CA THR A 3 37.66 -27.69 21.60
C THR A 3 37.41 -28.56 22.83
N CYS A 4 38.45 -28.85 23.63
CA CYS A 4 38.37 -29.69 24.83
C CYS A 4 38.47 -28.85 26.11
N THR A 5 37.48 -28.97 27.00
CA THR A 5 37.46 -28.26 28.29
C THR A 5 38.19 -29.03 29.39
N VAL A 6 38.12 -30.36 29.39
CA VAL A 6 38.78 -31.23 30.39
C VAL A 6 39.61 -32.27 29.67
N CYS A 7 40.93 -32.21 29.89
CA CYS A 7 41.90 -33.13 29.28
C CYS A 7 42.66 -33.89 30.37
N TYR A 8 42.89 -35.18 30.15
CA TYR A 8 43.66 -36.03 31.06
C TYR A 8 44.57 -36.96 30.26
N TYR A 9 45.89 -36.89 30.51
CA TYR A 9 46.92 -37.62 29.75
C TYR A 9 46.76 -37.55 28.21
N GLY A 10 46.36 -36.40 27.69
CA GLY A 10 46.19 -36.17 26.25
C GLY A 10 44.87 -36.68 25.66
N GLN A 11 43.99 -37.26 26.49
CA GLN A 11 42.64 -37.65 26.09
C GLN A 11 41.63 -36.58 26.51
N CYS A 12 40.71 -36.23 25.63
CA CYS A 12 39.62 -35.33 26.00
C CYS A 12 38.53 -36.09 26.76
N LEU A 13 38.15 -35.58 27.93
CA LEU A 13 37.08 -36.12 28.78
C LEU A 13 35.81 -35.27 28.70
N LYS A 14 35.93 -34.00 28.31
CA LYS A 14 34.78 -33.09 28.15
C LYS A 14 35.07 -32.06 27.08
N CYS A 15 34.13 -31.88 26.16
CA CYS A 15 34.18 -30.90 25.09
C CYS A 15 33.60 -29.54 25.52
N ASN A 16 34.03 -28.50 24.82
CA ASN A 16 33.41 -27.18 24.91
C ASN A 16 31.97 -27.23 24.40
N ASP A 17 31.17 -26.24 24.79
CA ASP A 17 29.79 -26.09 24.30
C ASP A 17 29.78 -26.06 22.76
N GLY A 18 28.88 -26.84 22.16
CA GLY A 18 28.77 -26.99 20.69
C GLY A 18 29.48 -28.21 20.11
N PHE A 19 30.18 -29.02 20.92
CA PHE A 19 30.91 -30.18 20.42
C PHE A 19 30.50 -31.47 21.14
N THR A 20 30.47 -32.56 20.39
CA THR A 20 30.23 -33.92 20.89
C THR A 20 31.55 -34.67 21.05
N LEU A 21 31.68 -35.42 22.15
CA LEU A 21 32.87 -36.23 22.43
C LEU A 21 32.76 -37.58 21.73
N GLU A 22 33.59 -37.82 20.73
CA GLU A 22 33.68 -39.09 20.02
C GLU A 22 35.14 -39.59 20.03
N ILE A 23 35.37 -40.76 20.63
CA ILE A 23 36.68 -41.42 20.72
C ILE A 23 37.79 -40.45 21.22
N ASN A 24 37.53 -39.77 22.34
CA ASN A 24 38.45 -38.78 22.96
C ASN A 24 38.74 -37.53 22.12
N ILE A 25 37.99 -37.30 21.04
CA ILE A 25 38.09 -36.12 20.18
C ILE A 25 36.76 -35.37 20.23
N CYS A 26 36.82 -34.04 20.26
CA CYS A 26 35.63 -33.20 20.18
C CYS A 26 35.38 -32.84 18.72
N ILE A 27 34.23 -33.25 18.20
CA ILE A 27 33.80 -32.98 16.83
C ILE A 27 32.48 -32.20 16.83
N SER A 28 32.28 -31.37 15.81
CA SER A 28 31.00 -30.71 15.54
C SER A 28 30.12 -31.66 14.73
N ILE A 29 28.89 -31.90 15.17
CA ILE A 29 27.95 -32.79 14.48
C ILE A 29 26.66 -32.02 14.22
N CYS A 30 26.40 -31.77 12.94
CA CYS A 30 25.18 -31.12 12.53
C CYS A 30 23.93 -31.94 12.90
N GLY A 31 23.00 -31.36 13.65
CA GLY A 31 21.75 -32.00 14.06
C GLY A 31 21.82 -32.79 15.36
N ASP A 32 22.91 -32.65 16.13
CA ASP A 32 23.06 -33.31 17.43
C ASP A 32 22.40 -32.51 18.57
N GLY A 33 21.83 -31.35 18.26
CA GLY A 33 21.22 -30.47 19.24
C GLY A 33 22.25 -29.60 19.95
N LEU A 34 23.49 -29.43 19.47
CA LEU A 34 24.55 -28.53 19.91
C LEU A 34 25.07 -27.65 18.75
N VAL A 35 24.84 -26.32 18.78
CA VAL A 35 25.49 -25.42 17.81
C VAL A 35 26.91 -25.06 18.23
N ASN A 36 27.87 -25.39 17.37
CA ASN A 36 29.17 -24.76 17.36
C ASN A 36 29.17 -23.48 16.51
N LYS A 37 29.13 -22.30 17.15
CA LYS A 37 29.11 -21.00 16.42
C LYS A 37 30.33 -20.72 15.53
N GLN A 38 31.38 -21.53 15.60
CA GLN A 38 32.56 -21.41 14.74
C GLN A 38 32.42 -22.16 13.41
N GLU A 39 31.63 -23.23 13.38
CA GLU A 39 31.51 -24.14 12.22
C GLU A 39 30.06 -24.29 11.73
N GLU A 40 29.08 -24.00 12.57
CA GLU A 40 27.65 -24.18 12.33
C GLU A 40 26.89 -22.87 12.57
N GLU A 41 26.00 -22.52 11.65
CA GLU A 41 25.10 -21.38 11.78
C GLU A 41 23.76 -21.77 12.40
N CYS A 42 23.39 -23.04 12.26
CA CYS A 42 22.17 -23.68 12.75
C CYS A 42 22.45 -25.17 12.93
N ASP A 43 21.61 -25.88 13.69
CA ASP A 43 21.84 -27.28 14.10
C ASP A 43 20.54 -28.11 13.98
N ASN A 44 19.69 -27.73 13.03
CA ASN A 44 18.43 -28.43 12.81
C ASN A 44 18.32 -28.86 11.34
N PRO A 45 19.12 -29.84 10.89
CA PRO A 45 19.26 -30.22 9.47
C PRO A 45 18.00 -30.81 8.85
N ASN A 46 16.90 -30.94 9.61
CA ASN A 46 15.61 -31.45 9.14
C ASN A 46 14.46 -30.44 9.27
N GLU A 47 14.72 -29.22 9.74
CA GLU A 47 13.75 -28.13 9.74
C GLU A 47 13.95 -27.19 8.55
N GLN A 48 12.86 -26.64 8.04
CA GLN A 48 12.90 -25.62 6.99
C GLN A 48 13.78 -24.45 7.45
N GLY A 49 14.82 -24.14 6.66
CA GLY A 49 15.69 -23.01 6.91
C GLY A 49 17.12 -23.34 7.36
N CYS A 50 17.43 -24.61 7.63
CA CYS A 50 18.79 -25.05 7.94
C CYS A 50 19.16 -26.22 7.03
N ASP A 51 20.21 -26.07 6.22
CA ASP A 51 20.70 -27.12 5.32
C ASP A 51 22.22 -27.26 5.48
N ASN A 52 22.69 -28.47 5.76
CA ASN A 52 24.09 -28.75 6.10
C ASN A 52 24.68 -27.78 7.14
N CYS A 53 23.90 -27.45 8.17
CA CYS A 53 24.26 -26.50 9.23
C CYS A 53 24.58 -25.08 8.77
N GLN A 54 24.09 -24.71 7.59
CA GLN A 54 24.10 -23.36 7.05
C GLN A 54 22.67 -22.84 6.99
N ILE A 55 22.47 -21.58 7.35
CA ILE A 55 21.14 -20.97 7.28
C ILE A 55 20.78 -20.79 5.79
N GLN A 56 19.64 -21.35 5.38
CA GLN A 56 19.16 -21.17 4.02
C GLN A 56 18.82 -19.71 3.75
N LYS A 57 19.06 -19.23 2.52
CA LYS A 57 18.74 -17.86 2.13
C LYS A 57 17.25 -17.56 2.39
N GLY A 58 16.97 -16.42 3.03
CA GLY A 58 15.60 -15.99 3.38
C GLY A 58 15.10 -16.55 4.71
N TYR A 59 15.91 -17.33 5.43
CA TYR A 59 15.62 -17.77 6.79
C TYR A 59 16.47 -17.00 7.80
N LEU A 60 15.91 -16.87 9.00
CA LEU A 60 16.55 -16.37 10.20
C LEU A 60 16.35 -17.41 11.30
N CYS A 61 17.44 -18.01 11.76
CA CYS A 61 17.42 -18.97 12.86
C CYS A 61 17.74 -18.28 14.18
N SER A 62 17.04 -18.67 15.24
CA SER A 62 17.13 -18.08 16.57
C SER A 62 16.80 -19.12 17.65
N GLY A 63 16.80 -18.70 18.92
CA GLY A 63 16.55 -19.59 20.06
C GLY A 63 17.82 -20.22 20.65
N GLN A 64 17.64 -21.13 21.60
CA GLN A 64 18.75 -21.90 22.14
C GLN A 64 19.36 -22.71 21.01
N LYS A 65 20.66 -22.47 20.75
CA LYS A 65 21.42 -23.19 19.71
C LYS A 65 20.80 -23.06 18.32
N TYR A 66 20.24 -21.89 17.97
CA TYR A 66 19.75 -21.59 16.61
C TYR A 66 18.85 -22.67 15.99
N SER A 67 18.11 -23.40 16.83
CA SER A 67 17.31 -24.54 16.41
C SER A 67 15.99 -24.15 15.76
N ILE A 68 15.54 -22.91 15.97
CA ILE A 68 14.26 -22.42 15.47
C ILE A 68 14.51 -21.47 14.30
N CYS A 69 14.27 -21.96 13.09
CA CYS A 69 14.36 -21.16 11.88
C CYS A 69 12.99 -20.61 11.49
N LYS A 70 12.95 -19.32 11.14
CA LYS A 70 11.77 -18.66 10.58
C LYS A 70 12.11 -17.99 9.27
N THR A 71 11.13 -17.86 8.38
CA THR A 71 11.24 -17.09 7.13
C THR A 71 10.14 -16.04 7.09
N CYS A 72 10.19 -15.11 6.13
CA CYS A 72 9.07 -14.21 5.88
C CYS A 72 7.80 -15.01 5.52
N GLY A 73 6.63 -14.39 5.66
CA GLY A 73 5.35 -15.05 5.34
C GLY A 73 5.31 -15.66 3.93
N MET A 74 4.42 -16.64 3.72
CA MET A 74 4.27 -17.49 2.51
C MET A 74 4.17 -16.79 1.13
N TYR A 75 4.15 -15.46 1.07
CA TYR A 75 4.03 -14.68 -0.17
C TYR A 75 5.03 -13.53 -0.25
N CYS A 76 6.13 -13.62 0.51
CA CYS A 76 7.21 -12.67 0.44
C CYS A 76 8.23 -13.06 -0.64
N GLU A 77 8.56 -12.13 -1.52
CA GLU A 77 9.56 -12.31 -2.59
C GLU A 77 10.94 -11.81 -2.15
N ASP A 78 11.02 -10.63 -1.53
CA ASP A 78 12.25 -10.10 -0.93
C ASP A 78 12.15 -10.04 0.59
N CYS A 79 12.82 -10.98 1.24
CA CYS A 79 12.89 -11.09 2.70
C CYS A 79 14.25 -10.58 3.19
N GLN A 80 14.25 -9.54 4.02
CA GLN A 80 15.46 -8.95 4.58
C GLN A 80 15.50 -9.06 6.11
N ASN A 81 16.71 -9.31 6.61
CA ASN A 81 17.00 -9.27 8.05
C ASN A 81 17.12 -7.81 8.49
N ILE A 82 16.21 -7.33 9.34
CA ILE A 82 16.37 -5.99 9.95
C ILE A 82 17.43 -6.06 11.06
N ASN A 83 17.37 -7.10 11.87
CA ASN A 83 18.26 -7.32 13.00
C ASN A 83 18.45 -8.83 13.21
N LYS A 84 19.12 -9.20 14.31
CA LYS A 84 19.42 -10.61 14.61
C LYS A 84 18.18 -11.46 14.94
N PHE A 85 17.00 -10.84 15.08
CA PHE A 85 15.77 -11.47 15.55
C PHE A 85 14.55 -11.21 14.66
N ASP A 86 14.56 -10.23 13.76
CA ASP A 86 13.40 -9.78 13.00
C ASP A 86 13.65 -9.81 11.49
N LEU A 87 12.62 -10.28 10.80
CA LEU A 87 12.54 -10.37 9.35
C LEU A 87 11.50 -9.38 8.86
N LYS A 88 11.84 -8.63 7.83
CA LYS A 88 10.91 -7.76 7.11
C LYS A 88 10.75 -8.27 5.69
N CYS A 89 9.50 -8.33 5.27
CA CYS A 89 9.20 -8.47 3.87
C CYS A 89 9.21 -7.09 3.20
N ASN A 90 10.10 -6.89 2.24
CA ASN A 90 10.13 -5.66 1.46
C ASN A 90 9.17 -5.72 0.28
N ASP A 91 9.20 -6.85 -0.43
CA ASP A 91 8.38 -7.06 -1.62
C ASP A 91 7.56 -8.34 -1.47
N CYS A 92 6.26 -8.22 -1.71
CA CYS A 92 5.34 -9.34 -1.76
C CYS A 92 5.15 -9.81 -3.21
N MET A 93 4.88 -11.10 -3.38
CA MET A 93 4.52 -11.66 -4.68
C MET A 93 3.29 -10.95 -5.27
N PRO A 94 3.13 -10.92 -6.61
CA PRO A 94 1.93 -10.37 -7.25
C PRO A 94 0.63 -10.93 -6.65
N GLY A 95 -0.34 -10.05 -6.43
CA GLY A 95 -1.59 -10.33 -5.76
C GLY A 95 -1.56 -10.09 -4.25
N TYR A 96 -0.42 -9.63 -3.70
CA TYR A 96 -0.26 -9.29 -2.29
C TYR A 96 0.43 -7.94 -2.09
N TYR A 97 0.24 -7.34 -0.91
CA TYR A 97 0.89 -6.11 -0.45
C TYR A 97 1.42 -6.26 0.98
N PRO A 98 2.51 -5.55 1.33
CA PRO A 98 3.13 -5.66 2.65
C PRO A 98 2.33 -4.89 3.71
N VAL A 99 2.05 -5.54 4.85
CA VAL A 99 1.56 -4.92 6.09
C VAL A 99 2.36 -5.47 7.26
N LEU A 100 3.16 -4.60 7.88
CA LEU A 100 4.16 -4.99 8.88
C LEU A 100 5.14 -6.01 8.27
N ASP A 101 5.08 -7.27 8.71
CA ASP A 101 5.95 -8.37 8.26
C ASP A 101 5.19 -9.45 7.49
N LYS A 102 3.95 -9.15 7.07
CA LYS A 102 3.08 -10.09 6.37
C LYS A 102 2.63 -9.52 5.04
N CYS A 103 2.47 -10.42 4.08
CA CYS A 103 1.86 -10.11 2.80
C CYS A 103 0.36 -10.42 2.87
N LEU A 104 -0.48 -9.41 2.68
CA LEU A 104 -1.94 -9.53 2.63
C LEU A 104 -2.42 -9.52 1.19
N ARG A 105 -3.48 -10.26 0.89
CA ARG A 105 -4.00 -10.39 -0.48
C ARG A 105 -4.67 -9.10 -0.95
N CYS A 106 -4.44 -8.73 -2.21
CA CYS A 106 -5.15 -7.65 -2.88
C CYS A 106 -6.64 -8.01 -3.14
N GLU A 107 -7.46 -7.00 -3.44
CA GLU A 107 -8.82 -7.23 -3.95
C GLU A 107 -8.77 -8.01 -5.29
N ASN A 108 -9.82 -8.78 -5.60
CA ASN A 108 -9.82 -9.77 -6.70
C ASN A 108 -9.51 -9.19 -8.10
N ASN A 109 -9.66 -7.88 -8.30
CA ASN A 109 -9.40 -7.23 -9.58
C ASN A 109 -7.96 -6.73 -9.74
N CYS A 110 -7.19 -6.64 -8.64
CA CYS A 110 -5.79 -6.24 -8.69
C CYS A 110 -4.86 -7.43 -9.03
N ILE A 111 -3.97 -7.26 -10.00
CA ILE A 111 -2.80 -8.12 -10.19
C ILE A 111 -1.71 -7.73 -9.19
N THR A 112 -1.47 -6.43 -8.98
CA THR A 112 -0.56 -5.92 -7.93
C THR A 112 -1.26 -4.79 -7.18
N CYS A 113 -0.99 -4.64 -5.89
CA CYS A 113 -1.48 -3.54 -5.07
C CYS A 113 -0.40 -3.04 -4.11
N LYS A 114 -0.57 -1.82 -3.58
CA LYS A 114 0.44 -1.17 -2.73
C LYS A 114 -0.22 -0.67 -1.44
N ASP A 115 0.38 -0.95 -0.28
CA ASP A 115 -0.02 -0.48 1.07
C ASP A 115 -1.44 -0.87 1.56
N GLN A 116 -2.40 -1.10 0.66
CA GLN A 116 -3.79 -1.46 0.93
C GLN A 116 -4.32 -2.41 -0.16
N SER A 117 -5.33 -3.22 0.19
CA SER A 117 -5.88 -4.25 -0.72
C SER A 117 -6.54 -3.67 -1.98
N ASN A 118 -7.08 -2.45 -1.90
CA ASN A 118 -7.80 -1.76 -2.98
C ASN A 118 -6.93 -0.78 -3.77
N LEU A 119 -5.70 -0.51 -3.35
CA LEU A 119 -4.79 0.38 -4.08
C LEU A 119 -4.04 -0.43 -5.14
N CYS A 120 -4.74 -0.83 -6.20
CA CYS A 120 -4.14 -1.60 -7.28
C CYS A 120 -3.08 -0.76 -8.01
N THR A 121 -1.93 -1.35 -8.32
CA THR A 121 -0.92 -0.79 -9.22
C THR A 121 -0.96 -1.46 -10.61
N SER A 122 -1.60 -2.63 -10.73
CA SER A 122 -1.95 -3.28 -12.01
C SER A 122 -3.16 -4.21 -11.84
N CYS A 123 -3.89 -4.52 -12.93
CA CYS A 123 -5.19 -5.23 -12.86
C CYS A 123 -5.46 -6.19 -14.02
N TYR A 124 -6.30 -7.20 -13.77
CA TYR A 124 -6.67 -8.25 -14.76
C TYR A 124 -7.54 -7.73 -15.91
N ARG A 125 -8.25 -6.64 -15.67
CA ARG A 125 -9.05 -5.91 -16.67
C ARG A 125 -8.66 -4.44 -16.60
N ASN A 126 -8.83 -3.71 -17.70
CA ASN A 126 -8.64 -2.26 -17.77
C ASN A 126 -9.61 -1.45 -16.86
N ASP A 127 -10.27 -2.10 -15.90
CA ASP A 127 -11.32 -1.58 -15.04
C ASP A 127 -10.77 -0.95 -13.75
N CYS A 128 -9.46 -1.01 -13.54
CA CYS A 128 -8.81 -0.24 -12.48
C CYS A 128 -8.40 1.11 -13.04
N GLU A 129 -9.19 2.13 -12.77
CA GLU A 129 -8.74 3.50 -12.97
C GLU A 129 -7.58 3.77 -12.01
N LEU A 130 -6.35 3.63 -12.51
CA LEU A 130 -5.16 4.13 -11.83
C LEU A 130 -5.26 5.65 -11.81
N CYS A 131 -5.74 6.24 -10.72
CA CYS A 131 -5.84 7.71 -10.62
C CYS A 131 -4.48 8.36 -10.88
N GLU A 132 -3.40 7.73 -10.41
CA GLU A 132 -2.02 8.21 -10.59
C GLU A 132 -1.52 8.12 -12.04
N SER A 133 -2.21 7.40 -12.93
CA SER A 133 -1.87 7.42 -14.36
C SER A 133 -2.25 8.74 -15.06
N PHE A 134 -2.99 9.61 -14.37
CA PHE A 134 -3.39 10.92 -14.86
C PHE A 134 -2.80 12.04 -13.99
N PRO A 135 -1.95 12.93 -14.54
CA PRO A 135 -1.42 14.07 -13.79
C PRO A 135 -2.54 14.91 -13.16
N GLY A 136 -2.48 15.08 -11.83
CA GLY A 136 -3.44 15.88 -11.05
C GLY A 136 -4.66 15.10 -10.54
N TYR A 137 -4.74 13.79 -10.81
CA TYR A 137 -5.71 12.90 -10.17
C TYR A 137 -5.04 12.11 -9.04
N TYR A 138 -5.76 12.00 -7.93
CA TYR A 138 -5.36 11.35 -6.70
C TYR A 138 -6.42 10.33 -6.30
N THR A 139 -6.01 9.21 -5.74
CA THR A 139 -6.96 8.21 -5.25
C THR A 139 -7.56 8.67 -3.92
N ASP A 140 -8.88 8.84 -3.87
CA ASP A 140 -9.63 8.90 -2.62
C ASP A 140 -9.83 7.48 -2.09
N PHE A 141 -9.03 7.11 -1.10
CA PHE A 141 -9.04 5.78 -0.49
C PHE A 141 -10.33 5.44 0.26
N GLN A 142 -11.01 6.45 0.83
CA GLN A 142 -12.26 6.22 1.58
C GLN A 142 -13.41 5.92 0.63
N ASN A 143 -13.47 6.64 -0.49
CA ASN A 143 -14.59 6.58 -1.43
C ASN A 143 -14.30 5.73 -2.68
N LYS A 144 -13.06 5.23 -2.85
CA LYS A 144 -12.61 4.46 -4.01
C LYS A 144 -12.82 5.19 -5.36
N VAL A 145 -12.55 6.50 -5.39
CA VAL A 145 -12.72 7.35 -6.59
C VAL A 145 -11.47 8.19 -6.85
N CYS A 146 -11.23 8.58 -8.10
CA CYS A 146 -10.20 9.54 -8.44
C CYS A 146 -10.70 10.97 -8.19
N ILE A 147 -10.00 11.71 -7.33
CA ILE A 147 -10.29 13.11 -7.00
C ILE A 147 -9.14 14.01 -7.47
N THR A 148 -9.45 15.27 -7.71
CA THR A 148 -8.42 16.30 -7.92
C THR A 148 -8.14 17.00 -6.59
N GLN A 149 -6.89 17.41 -6.37
CA GLN A 149 -6.54 18.23 -5.20
C GLN A 149 -6.44 19.70 -5.62
N PHE A 150 -7.11 20.58 -4.89
CA PHE A 150 -7.00 22.01 -5.15
C PHE A 150 -5.69 22.56 -4.55
N GLY A 151 -4.92 23.28 -5.37
CA GLY A 151 -3.74 24.03 -4.92
C GLY A 151 -2.40 23.29 -5.03
N ASP A 152 -2.37 22.12 -5.66
CA ASP A 152 -1.15 21.37 -6.00
C ASP A 152 -0.35 21.97 -7.18
N GLY A 153 -0.96 22.91 -7.91
CA GLY A 153 -0.37 23.54 -9.09
C GLY A 153 -0.36 22.65 -10.33
N ILE A 154 -1.09 21.52 -10.32
CA ILE A 154 -1.17 20.58 -11.44
C ILE A 154 -2.43 20.88 -12.26
N ILE A 155 -2.25 21.16 -13.55
CA ILE A 155 -3.35 21.36 -14.48
C ILE A 155 -3.76 19.99 -15.03
N VAL A 156 -4.95 19.54 -14.62
CA VAL A 156 -5.55 18.30 -15.12
C VAL A 156 -5.91 18.45 -16.60
N GLN A 157 -5.40 17.58 -17.47
CA GLN A 157 -5.80 17.57 -18.87
C GLN A 157 -7.27 17.15 -18.98
N GLU A 158 -8.12 18.07 -19.45
CA GLU A 158 -9.54 17.80 -19.74
C GLU A 158 -9.65 16.67 -20.77
N ARG A 159 -10.17 15.51 -20.36
CA ARG A 159 -10.83 14.61 -21.30
C ARG A 159 -12.17 15.20 -21.67
N GLU A 160 -12.61 15.01 -22.91
CA GLU A 160 -13.90 15.47 -23.44
C GLU A 160 -15.07 15.14 -22.50
N ILE A 161 -15.35 16.04 -21.57
CA ILE A 161 -16.68 16.21 -21.01
C ILE A 161 -17.43 16.91 -22.14
N VAL A 162 -18.55 16.32 -22.59
CA VAL A 162 -19.47 16.98 -23.51
C VAL A 162 -20.07 18.19 -22.77
N THR A 163 -19.33 19.30 -22.76
CA THR A 163 -19.80 20.59 -22.30
C THR A 163 -20.54 21.25 -23.47
N MET A 164 -21.84 21.46 -23.32
CA MET A 164 -22.54 22.41 -24.20
C MET A 164 -21.92 23.80 -23.96
N GLU A 165 -21.24 24.33 -24.97
CA GLU A 165 -20.74 25.70 -24.97
C GLU A 165 -21.91 26.69 -24.77
N ILE A 166 -22.01 27.30 -23.58
CA ILE A 166 -22.64 28.60 -23.43
C ILE A 166 -21.51 29.61 -23.26
N LYS A 167 -21.19 30.31 -24.35
CA LYS A 167 -20.16 31.35 -24.37
C LYS A 167 -20.42 32.40 -23.28
N LYS A 168 -19.49 32.48 -22.31
CA LYS A 168 -19.21 33.57 -21.36
C LYS A 168 -20.42 34.18 -20.62
N MET A 169 -21.07 33.38 -19.78
CA MET A 169 -21.70 33.87 -18.54
C MET A 169 -21.48 32.83 -17.45
N GLU A 170 -20.80 33.19 -16.36
CA GLU A 170 -20.75 32.35 -15.17
C GLU A 170 -22.10 32.46 -14.45
N MET A 171 -22.91 31.42 -14.60
CA MET A 171 -24.21 31.29 -13.94
C MET A 171 -24.17 30.03 -13.08
N VAL A 172 -24.36 30.18 -11.78
CA VAL A 172 -24.54 29.05 -10.88
C VAL A 172 -26.03 28.75 -10.80
N VAL A 173 -26.43 27.56 -11.24
CA VAL A 173 -27.81 27.06 -11.13
C VAL A 173 -27.93 26.27 -9.83
N ILE A 174 -28.83 26.69 -8.94
CA ILE A 174 -29.11 25.97 -7.70
C ILE A 174 -30.27 25.01 -7.97
N LEU A 175 -29.99 23.71 -7.85
CA LEU A 175 -30.98 22.64 -7.95
C LEU A 175 -31.38 22.15 -6.56
N ASN A 176 -32.63 21.73 -6.40
CA ASN A 176 -33.05 20.96 -5.22
C ASN A 176 -32.65 19.47 -5.34
N VAL A 177 -32.97 18.71 -4.29
CA VAL A 177 -32.69 17.26 -4.21
C VAL A 177 -33.37 16.43 -5.32
N GLU A 178 -34.43 16.96 -5.94
CA GLU A 178 -35.12 16.34 -7.09
C GLU A 178 -34.63 16.86 -8.44
N LYS A 179 -33.50 17.59 -8.49
CA LYS A 179 -32.95 18.24 -9.69
C LYS A 179 -33.87 19.30 -10.32
N ARG A 180 -34.78 19.89 -9.56
CA ARG A 180 -35.57 21.05 -10.00
C ARG A 180 -34.82 22.33 -9.71
N ILE A 181 -34.87 23.27 -10.65
CA ILE A 181 -34.23 24.58 -10.50
C ILE A 181 -34.95 25.38 -9.43
N VAL A 182 -34.23 25.80 -8.40
CA VAL A 182 -34.75 26.61 -7.29
C VAL A 182 -34.12 28.00 -7.21
N GLY A 183 -33.05 28.27 -7.95
CA GLY A 183 -32.47 29.60 -8.01
C GLY A 183 -31.29 29.72 -8.97
N PHE A 184 -30.86 30.96 -9.20
CA PHE A 184 -29.68 31.29 -9.99
C PHE A 184 -28.84 32.32 -9.24
N VAL A 185 -27.52 32.18 -9.28
CA VAL A 185 -26.58 33.20 -8.82
C VAL A 185 -25.74 33.64 -10.00
N ILE A 186 -25.72 34.94 -10.27
CA ILE A 186 -24.94 35.55 -11.35
C ILE A 186 -23.85 36.39 -10.71
N TRP A 187 -22.59 36.09 -11.01
CA TRP A 187 -21.46 36.95 -10.66
C TRP A 187 -21.13 37.84 -11.85
N ASN A 188 -21.38 39.15 -11.74
CA ASN A 188 -20.51 40.24 -12.23
C ASN A 188 -21.20 41.63 -12.33
N ASN A 189 -20.46 42.63 -11.86
CA ASN A 189 -20.45 44.09 -12.14
C ASN A 189 -21.81 44.83 -12.31
N PRO A 190 -22.21 45.73 -11.38
CA PRO A 190 -23.58 46.28 -11.29
C PRO A 190 -24.02 47.21 -12.44
N ILE A 191 -23.14 47.63 -13.34
CA ILE A 191 -23.46 48.70 -14.33
C ILE A 191 -24.25 48.18 -15.55
N HIS A 192 -24.36 46.86 -15.78
CA HIS A 192 -25.11 46.28 -16.91
C HIS A 192 -26.31 45.40 -16.50
N ALA A 193 -26.74 45.44 -15.24
CA ALA A 193 -27.79 44.56 -14.72
C ALA A 193 -29.20 44.92 -15.21
N ILE A 194 -29.50 46.21 -15.40
CA ILE A 194 -30.89 46.67 -15.63
C ILE A 194 -31.37 46.35 -17.06
N GLN A 195 -30.52 46.42 -18.08
CA GLN A 195 -30.90 46.04 -19.45
C GLN A 195 -30.97 44.52 -19.68
N LYS A 196 -30.29 43.71 -18.85
CA LYS A 196 -30.27 42.24 -18.97
C LYS A 196 -31.41 41.54 -18.21
N LEU A 197 -32.03 42.21 -17.23
CA LEU A 197 -33.22 41.72 -16.54
C LEU A 197 -34.41 41.52 -17.49
N HIS A 198 -34.62 42.41 -18.47
CA HIS A 198 -35.67 42.26 -19.49
C HIS A 198 -35.45 41.04 -20.41
N PHE A 199 -34.20 40.67 -20.69
CA PHE A 199 -33.89 39.51 -21.54
C PHE A 199 -34.14 38.19 -20.82
N LEU A 200 -33.75 38.10 -19.54
CA LEU A 200 -34.00 36.92 -18.71
C LEU A 200 -35.49 36.72 -18.41
N GLN A 201 -36.25 37.79 -18.24
CA GLN A 201 -37.70 37.72 -18.04
C GLN A 201 -38.44 37.22 -19.29
N ASN A 202 -37.96 37.54 -20.49
CA ASN A 202 -38.50 37.00 -21.75
C ASN A 202 -38.17 35.52 -21.96
N ILE A 203 -37.01 35.04 -21.51
CA ILE A 203 -36.70 33.60 -21.54
C ILE A 203 -37.54 32.87 -20.48
N TYR A 204 -37.67 33.43 -19.28
CA TYR A 204 -38.48 32.84 -18.21
C TYR A 204 -39.95 32.66 -18.64
N ASN A 205 -40.59 33.71 -19.17
CA ASN A 205 -41.98 33.67 -19.65
C ASN A 205 -42.20 32.73 -20.85
N LYS A 206 -41.14 32.39 -21.59
CA LYS A 206 -41.23 31.50 -22.75
C LYS A 206 -41.13 30.01 -22.38
N TYR A 207 -40.55 29.68 -21.22
CA TYR A 207 -40.19 28.30 -20.87
C TYR A 207 -40.72 27.79 -19.53
N MET A 208 -41.31 28.64 -18.66
CA MET A 208 -41.77 28.22 -17.33
C MET A 208 -43.11 28.86 -16.93
N ASP A 209 -44.18 28.07 -16.87
CA ASP A 209 -45.49 28.44 -16.30
C ASP A 209 -45.48 28.32 -14.76
N ILE A 210 -44.65 29.13 -14.08
CA ILE A 210 -44.55 29.09 -12.61
C ILE A 210 -44.52 30.51 -12.05
N ASN A 211 -45.50 30.85 -11.21
CA ASN A 211 -45.52 32.06 -10.39
C ASN A 211 -44.67 31.83 -9.12
N LEU A 212 -43.50 32.48 -9.02
CA LEU A 212 -42.76 32.58 -7.77
C LEU A 212 -42.19 33.98 -7.58
N PHE A 213 -42.99 34.82 -6.93
CA PHE A 213 -42.52 36.00 -6.20
C PHE A 213 -41.68 35.52 -5.02
N ASN A 214 -40.35 35.60 -5.13
CA ASN A 214 -39.38 35.91 -4.06
C ASN A 214 -37.98 35.42 -4.46
N CYS A 215 -37.28 36.19 -5.29
CA CYS A 215 -35.83 36.08 -5.39
C CYS A 215 -35.20 36.97 -4.30
N VAL A 216 -34.53 36.36 -3.32
CA VAL A 216 -33.64 37.08 -2.40
C VAL A 216 -32.29 37.20 -3.07
N PHE A 217 -31.90 38.42 -3.44
CA PHE A 217 -30.55 38.71 -3.94
C PHE A 217 -29.62 38.98 -2.76
N LEU A 218 -28.67 38.08 -2.53
CA LEU A 218 -27.48 38.37 -1.75
C LEU A 218 -26.42 38.93 -2.69
N ILE A 219 -26.29 40.26 -2.68
CA ILE A 219 -25.17 40.97 -3.29
C ILE A 219 -24.09 41.08 -2.20
N LYS A 220 -22.90 40.54 -2.45
CA LYS A 220 -21.69 40.89 -1.69
C LYS A 220 -20.88 41.88 -2.50
#